data_AF-A0A4Q3USF2-F1
#
_entry.id   AF-A0A4Q3USF2-F1
#
_cell.length_a   1.000
_cell.length_b   1.000
_cell.length_c   1.000
_cell.angle_alpha   90.00
_cell.angle_beta   90.00
_cell.angle_gamma   90.00
#
_symmetry.space_group_name_H-M   'P 1'
#
loop_
_entity.id
_entity.type
_entity.pdbx_description
1 polymer ?
#
loop_
_entity_poly.entity_id
_entity_poly.type
_entity_poly.pdbx_seq_one_letter_code
_entity_poly.pdbx_strand_id
1 'polypeptide(L)'
;DVSKNQIDKLVDDAFKLTYKHSTKATAIRDSLMRTPNGISGVFFSVGGNAATAKQFFVTDSTKHFLRGALYFDATPNADSLSVVNDFLAVDMKHLINTLRWK
;
A
#
# COMPACT_ATOMS: atom_id res chain seq x y z
N ASP A 1 -8.26 -17.69 10.71
CA ASP A 1 -8.62 -18.01 9.32
C ASP A 1 -9.58 -16.98 8.78
N VAL A 2 -9.24 -16.31 7.66
CA VAL A 2 -10.09 -15.33 6.98
C VAL A 2 -10.77 -16.04 5.81
N SER A 3 -12.11 -16.00 5.72
CA SER A 3 -12.85 -16.60 4.60
C SER A 3 -12.74 -15.76 3.32
N LYS A 4 -12.96 -16.36 2.15
CA LYS A 4 -12.88 -15.66 0.84
C LYS A 4 -13.75 -14.39 0.81
N ASN A 5 -14.98 -14.46 1.31
CA ASN A 5 -15.87 -13.30 1.40
C ASN A 5 -15.34 -12.19 2.33
N GLN A 6 -14.51 -12.54 3.32
CA GLN A 6 -13.84 -11.56 4.17
C GLN A 6 -12.61 -10.95 3.48
N ILE A 7 -11.87 -11.71 2.65
CA ILE A 7 -10.78 -11.15 1.83
C ILE A 7 -11.32 -10.11 0.85
N ASP A 8 -12.43 -10.40 0.16
CA ASP A 8 -13.05 -9.45 -0.78
C ASP A 8 -13.47 -8.15 -0.07
N LYS A 9 -14.02 -8.26 1.15
CA LYS A 9 -14.31 -7.09 2.00
C LYS A 9 -13.05 -6.32 2.40
N LEU A 10 -11.99 -7.02 2.80
CA LEU A 10 -10.72 -6.37 3.18
C LEU A 10 -10.06 -5.64 2.01
N VAL A 11 -10.19 -6.18 0.79
CA VAL A 11 -9.76 -5.52 -0.44
C VAL A 11 -10.57 -4.24 -0.66
N ASP A 12 -11.90 -4.33 -0.63
CA ASP A 12 -12.79 -3.17 -0.78
C ASP A 12 -12.53 -2.09 0.28
N ASP A 13 -12.33 -2.49 1.54
CA ASP A 13 -11.97 -1.59 2.63
C ASP A 13 -10.60 -0.94 2.41
N ALA A 14 -9.61 -1.68 1.88
CA ALA A 14 -8.30 -1.13 1.56
C ALA A 14 -8.38 -0.05 0.47
N PHE A 15 -9.19 -0.28 -0.57
CA PHE A 15 -9.47 0.75 -1.58
C PHE A 15 -10.19 1.95 -0.96
N LYS A 16 -11.29 1.74 -0.23
CA LYS A 16 -12.06 2.81 0.41
C LYS A 16 -11.21 3.67 1.34
N LEU A 17 -10.35 3.06 2.16
CA LEU A 17 -9.45 3.79 3.07
C LEU A 17 -8.42 4.60 2.28
N THR A 18 -7.85 4.03 1.22
CA THR A 18 -6.92 4.73 0.34
C THR A 18 -7.57 5.98 -0.27
N TYR A 19 -8.79 5.84 -0.81
CA TYR A 19 -9.56 6.95 -1.38
C TYR A 19 -10.04 7.98 -0.34
N LYS A 20 -10.34 7.56 0.88
CA LYS A 20 -10.75 8.49 1.95
C LYS A 20 -9.59 9.40 2.38
N HIS A 21 -8.38 8.84 2.48
CA HIS A 21 -7.18 9.58 2.84
C HIS A 21 -6.56 10.36 1.66
N SER A 22 -7.04 10.12 0.44
CA SER A 22 -6.61 10.85 -0.76
C SER A 22 -7.39 12.14 -1.01
N THR A 23 -8.24 12.59 -0.09
CA THR A 23 -9.03 13.83 -0.26
C THR A 23 -8.18 15.10 -0.44
N LYS A 24 -6.90 15.08 -0.06
CA LYS A 24 -5.90 16.11 -0.38
C LYS A 24 -4.88 15.70 -1.44
N ALA A 25 -5.03 14.52 -2.03
CA ALA A 25 -4.15 14.01 -3.07
C ALA A 25 -4.50 14.60 -4.43
N THR A 26 -3.48 14.93 -5.19
CA THR A 26 -3.64 15.44 -6.56
C THR A 26 -3.75 14.29 -7.57
N ALA A 27 -3.24 13.10 -7.22
CA ALA A 27 -3.38 11.88 -8.02
C ALA A 27 -3.22 10.62 -7.15
N ILE A 28 -3.94 9.55 -7.49
CA ILE A 28 -3.69 8.20 -6.99
C ILE A 28 -3.26 7.36 -8.18
N ARG A 29 -2.15 6.63 -8.04
CA ARG A 29 -1.66 5.66 -9.01
C ARG A 29 -1.58 4.31 -8.33
N ASP A 30 -2.29 3.34 -8.85
CA ASP A 30 -2.23 1.95 -8.44
C ASP A 30 -1.35 1.14 -9.40
N SER A 31 -0.63 0.17 -8.84
CA SER A 31 0.14 -0.80 -9.60
C SER A 31 -0.12 -2.18 -9.02
N LEU A 32 -0.51 -3.11 -9.90
CA LEU A 32 -0.52 -4.53 -9.54
C LEU A 32 0.89 -4.97 -9.17
N MET A 33 0.98 -5.80 -8.15
CA MET A 33 2.23 -6.40 -7.73
C MET A 33 2.07 -7.90 -7.53
N ARG A 34 3.11 -8.64 -7.94
CA ARG A 34 3.20 -10.07 -7.73
C ARG A 34 4.61 -10.40 -7.28
N THR A 35 4.71 -11.12 -6.18
CA THR A 35 5.99 -11.53 -5.63
C THR A 35 6.42 -12.87 -6.23
N PRO A 36 7.71 -13.21 -6.21
CA PRO A 36 8.20 -14.54 -6.60
C PRO A 36 7.56 -15.67 -5.78
N ASN A 37 6.99 -15.35 -4.62
CA ASN A 37 6.40 -16.30 -3.68
C ASN A 37 4.92 -16.57 -3.96
N GLY A 38 4.39 -16.10 -5.09
CA GLY A 38 2.99 -16.26 -5.49
C GLY A 38 2.02 -15.31 -4.79
N ILE A 39 2.52 -14.39 -3.96
CA ILE A 39 1.69 -13.39 -3.26
C ILE A 39 1.34 -12.30 -4.27
N SER A 40 0.06 -11.91 -4.28
CA SER A 40 -0.44 -10.88 -5.18
C SER A 40 -1.00 -9.71 -4.38
N GLY A 41 -1.01 -8.51 -4.96
CA GLY A 41 -1.50 -7.33 -4.27
C GLY A 41 -1.50 -6.09 -5.15
N VAL A 42 -1.73 -4.95 -4.51
CA VAL A 42 -1.72 -3.64 -5.16
C VAL A 42 -0.87 -2.70 -4.33
N PHE A 43 -0.04 -1.92 -5.01
CA PHE A 43 0.72 -0.81 -4.44
C PHE A 43 0.11 0.51 -4.92
N PHE A 44 -0.25 1.39 -3.99
CA PHE A 44 -0.79 2.71 -4.24
C PHE A 44 0.28 3.76 -3.98
N SER A 45 0.52 4.61 -4.98
CA SER A 45 1.27 5.84 -4.85
C SER A 45 0.29 7.00 -4.88
N VAL A 46 0.24 7.76 -3.80
CA VAL A 46 -0.62 8.93 -3.66
C VAL A 46 0.26 10.17 -3.84
N GLY A 47 0.03 10.91 -4.92
CA GLY A 47 0.76 12.14 -5.23
C GLY A 47 0.07 13.39 -4.67
N GLY A 48 0.86 14.43 -4.41
CA GLY A 48 0.39 15.71 -3.86
C GLY A 48 0.64 15.87 -2.36
N ASN A 49 -0.03 16.83 -1.73
CA ASN A 49 0.09 17.14 -0.29
C ASN A 49 -0.70 16.15 0.60
N ALA A 50 -0.71 14.86 0.24
CA ALA A 50 -1.32 13.81 1.04
C ALA A 50 -0.32 13.33 2.10
N ALA A 51 -0.78 13.14 3.35
CA ALA A 51 0.04 12.65 4.45
C ALA A 51 0.47 11.17 4.27
N THR A 52 -0.19 10.43 3.38
CA THR A 52 0.06 9.01 3.09
C THR A 52 0.53 8.81 1.65
N ALA A 53 1.82 9.03 1.40
CA ALA A 53 2.38 8.97 0.04
C ALA A 53 2.39 7.56 -0.56
N LYS A 54 2.52 6.50 0.26
CA LYS A 54 2.69 5.11 -0.18
C LYS A 54 1.83 4.15 0.64
N GLN A 55 1.00 3.35 -0.02
CA GLN A 55 0.19 2.31 0.63
C GLN A 55 0.26 1.03 -0.19
N PHE A 56 0.00 -0.12 0.42
CA PHE A 56 -0.13 -1.38 -0.28
C PHE A 56 -1.07 -2.33 0.46
N PHE A 57 -1.59 -3.31 -0.24
CA PHE A 57 -2.06 -4.54 0.38
C PHE A 57 -1.58 -5.74 -0.44
N VAL A 58 -1.41 -6.86 0.25
CA VAL A 58 -1.06 -8.15 -0.34
C VAL A 58 -1.86 -9.28 0.28
N THR A 59 -2.11 -10.31 -0.52
CA THR A 59 -2.87 -11.49 -0.12
C THR A 59 -2.39 -12.73 -0.86
N ASP A 60 -2.57 -13.90 -0.25
CA ASP A 60 -2.43 -15.20 -0.91
C ASP A 60 -3.76 -15.70 -1.52
N SER A 61 -4.81 -14.88 -1.52
CA SER A 61 -6.19 -15.16 -1.97
C SER A 61 -6.95 -16.22 -1.18
N THR A 62 -6.33 -16.88 -0.21
CA THR A 62 -6.96 -18.00 0.52
C THR A 62 -7.22 -17.67 1.98
N LYS A 63 -6.22 -17.15 2.69
CA LYS A 63 -6.27 -17.01 4.16
C LYS A 63 -5.52 -15.79 4.69
N HIS A 64 -4.56 -15.27 3.94
CA HIS A 64 -3.66 -14.23 4.41
C HIS A 64 -3.94 -12.91 3.70
N PHE A 65 -4.00 -11.83 4.49
CA PHE A 65 -4.14 -10.47 4.01
C PHE A 65 -3.30 -9.54 4.88
N LEU A 66 -2.47 -8.72 4.27
CA LEU A 66 -1.67 -7.69 4.94
C LEU A 66 -1.85 -6.37 4.20
N ARG A 67 -2.17 -5.32 4.95
CA ARG A 67 -2.20 -3.94 4.45
C ARG A 67 -1.14 -3.12 5.17
N GLY A 68 -0.40 -2.31 4.43
CA GLY A 68 0.56 -1.35 4.96
C GLY A 68 0.30 0.04 4.39
N ALA A 69 0.43 1.06 5.22
CA ALA A 69 0.35 2.46 4.80
C ALA A 69 1.46 3.24 5.50
N LEU A 70 2.25 3.97 4.72
CA LEU A 70 3.32 4.82 5.23
C LEU A 70 2.74 6.22 5.50
N TYR A 71 2.82 6.63 6.77
CA TYR A 71 2.41 7.95 7.23
C TYR A 71 3.65 8.79 7.51
N PHE A 72 3.69 10.01 6.98
CA PHE A 72 4.68 11.00 7.39
C PHE A 72 4.08 11.89 8.46
N ASP A 73 4.67 11.87 9.65
CA ASP A 73 4.40 12.84 10.71
C ASP A 73 5.20 14.13 10.47
N ALA A 74 4.99 14.72 9.30
CA ALA A 74 5.68 15.94 8.87
C ALA A 74 4.70 16.85 8.14
N THR A 75 4.84 18.16 8.32
CA THR A 75 4.14 19.14 7.49
C THR A 75 4.43 18.82 6.02
N PRO A 76 3.40 18.59 5.17
CA PRO A 76 3.62 18.09 3.81
C PRO A 76 4.49 19.07 3.01
N ASN A 77 5.75 18.69 2.82
CA ASN A 77 6.68 19.32 1.90
C ASN A 77 7.13 18.24 0.91
N ALA A 78 6.44 18.20 -0.24
CA ALA A 78 6.62 17.17 -1.25
C ALA A 78 8.06 17.12 -1.79
N ASP A 79 8.73 18.26 -1.91
CA ASP A 79 10.07 18.34 -2.49
C ASP A 79 11.13 17.79 -1.52
N SER A 80 11.04 18.14 -0.23
CA SER A 80 12.00 17.66 0.78
C SER A 80 11.81 16.19 1.13
N LEU A 81 10.58 15.68 1.06
CA LEU A 81 10.27 14.29 1.41
C LEU A 81 10.39 13.32 0.23
N SER A 82 10.64 13.79 -0.99
CA SER A 82 10.73 12.96 -2.20
C SER A 82 11.80 11.87 -2.10
N VAL A 83 13.02 12.23 -1.68
CA VAL A 83 14.15 11.29 -1.54
C VAL A 83 13.87 10.21 -0.49
N VAL A 84 13.28 10.60 0.64
CA VAL A 84 12.92 9.66 1.72
C VAL A 84 11.76 8.76 1.28
N ASN A 85 10.79 9.31 0.55
CA ASN A 85 9.69 8.55 -0.05
C ASN A 85 10.18 7.47 -1.01
N ASP A 86 11.13 7.81 -1.88
CA ASP A 86 11.66 6.86 -2.86
C ASP A 86 12.49 5.78 -2.20
N PHE A 87 13.30 6.14 -1.20
CA PHE A 87 14.04 5.18 -0.39
C PHE A 87 13.10 4.18 0.32
N LEU A 88 12.10 4.69 1.05
CA LEU A 88 11.14 3.84 1.75
C LEU A 88 10.28 3.01 0.80
N ALA A 89 9.98 3.51 -0.41
CA ALA A 89 9.28 2.74 -1.41
C ALA A 89 10.10 1.53 -1.90
N VAL A 90 11.42 1.65 -2.03
CA VAL A 90 12.31 0.52 -2.34
C VAL A 90 12.28 -0.52 -1.21
N ASP A 91 12.38 -0.07 0.03
CA ASP A 91 12.35 -0.97 1.21
C ASP A 91 11.00 -1.67 1.34
N MET A 92 9.89 -0.97 1.13
CA MET A 92 8.55 -1.57 1.12
C MET A 92 8.43 -2.64 0.04
N LYS A 93 8.93 -2.39 -1.17
CA LYS A 93 8.94 -3.41 -2.24
C LYS A 93 9.80 -4.61 -1.86
N HIS A 94 10.96 -4.40 -1.24
CA HIS A 94 11.82 -5.48 -0.77
C HIS A 94 11.14 -6.32 0.32
N LEU A 95 10.51 -5.67 1.31
CA LEU A 95 9.73 -6.32 2.36
C LEU A 95 8.65 -7.19 1.76
N ILE A 96 7.88 -6.66 0.80
CA ILE A 96 6.78 -7.42 0.20
C ILE A 96 7.32 -8.61 -0.63
N ASN A 97 8.42 -8.43 -1.36
CA ASN A 97 9.02 -9.49 -2.16
C ASN A 97 9.62 -10.62 -1.30
N THR A 98 10.10 -10.32 -0.09
CA THR A 98 10.64 -11.30 0.85
C THR A 98 9.59 -11.89 1.79
N LEU A 99 8.35 -11.38 1.76
CA LEU A 99 7.26 -11.82 2.62
C LEU A 99 6.91 -13.30 2.40
N ARG A 100 6.78 -14.02 3.52
CA ARG A 100 6.40 -15.44 3.61
C ARG A 100 5.30 -15.58 4.63
N TRP A 101 4.17 -16.14 4.22
CA TRP A 101 3.11 -16.56 5.14
C TRP A 101 3.56 -17.80 5.92
N LYS A 102 3.04 -17.99 7.13
CA LYS A 102 3.29 -19.16 7.98
C LYS A 102 1.99 -19.89 8.24
#